data_AF-A0A958G3E7-F1
#
_entry.id   AF-A0A958G3E7-F1
#
_cell.length_a   1.000
_cell.length_b   1.000
_cell.length_c   1.000
_cell.angle_alpha   90.00
_cell.angle_beta   90.00
_cell.angle_gamma   90.00
#
_symmetry.space_group_name_H-M   'P 1'
#
loop_
_entity.id
_entity.type
_entity.pdbx_description
1 polymer ?
#
loop_
_entity_poly.entity_id
_entity_poly.type
_entity_poly.pdbx_seq_one_letter_code
_entity_poly.pdbx_strand_id
1 'polypeptide(L)'
;MASKDLYIQLFSIHGLIRGQNLELGRDTDTGGQTKYVLELASALGRHPRVRKVDLFTRLVRDKTVSSDYAKPVEQVSGNVRIVRIQCGGGKYLRKELLWPHLDEYVDKTLKFAKDEGELPDIVHGHYADGGYVASELTRFWGVPFIFTAHSLGWLKKQNLAQQGFSDTEMDKKYRLHHRLQVEEEVLGRAELIITSTRQEIEKQYRHYESCQNAQFCVIPPGIDNEKFFPFYELPENEEARDAVMRARYFVQQELERFFTSQEKPLILALSRPDHHKNIAGLITAYGRDNELKAIANLAVFA
;
A
#
# COMPACT_ATOMS: atom_id res chain seq x y z
N MET A 1 17.08 15.85 -28.97
CA MET A 1 15.64 15.58 -28.81
C MET A 1 15.28 16.04 -27.41
N ALA A 2 14.35 17.00 -27.26
CA ALA A 2 13.93 17.45 -25.94
C ALA A 2 13.50 16.23 -25.12
N SER A 3 14.03 16.08 -23.90
CA SER A 3 13.59 15.07 -22.94
C SER A 3 12.08 15.23 -22.82
N LYS A 4 11.29 14.31 -23.38
CA LYS A 4 9.86 14.27 -23.07
C LYS A 4 9.77 13.94 -21.59
N ASP A 5 9.27 14.89 -20.82
CA ASP A 5 8.96 14.64 -19.42
C ASP A 5 7.81 13.64 -19.35
N LEU A 6 7.94 12.63 -18.50
CA LEU A 6 7.07 11.47 -18.40
C LEU A 6 5.75 11.82 -17.73
N TYR A 7 4.65 11.29 -18.28
CA TYR A 7 3.39 11.13 -17.57
C TYR A 7 3.20 9.69 -17.13
N ILE A 8 3.04 9.50 -15.82
CA ILE A 8 2.91 8.20 -15.18
C ILE A 8 1.52 8.08 -14.58
N GLN A 9 0.85 6.96 -14.83
CA GLN A 9 -0.39 6.60 -14.13
C GLN A 9 -0.13 5.43 -13.18
N LEU A 10 -0.50 5.60 -11.91
CA LEU A 10 -0.45 4.54 -10.90
C LEU A 10 -1.87 4.04 -10.62
N PHE A 11 -2.09 2.73 -10.56
CA PHE A 11 -3.40 2.14 -10.28
C PHE A 11 -3.40 1.37 -8.96
N SER A 12 -4.15 1.87 -7.98
CA SER A 12 -4.39 1.20 -6.69
C SER A 12 -5.88 1.32 -6.32
N ILE A 13 -6.66 0.29 -6.67
CA ILE A 13 -8.12 0.39 -6.75
C ILE A 13 -8.79 0.24 -5.38
N HIS A 14 -8.47 -0.83 -4.64
CA HIS A 14 -9.01 -1.04 -3.30
C HIS A 14 -8.39 -0.13 -2.23
N GLY A 15 -9.03 -0.15 -1.06
CA GLY A 15 -8.64 0.65 0.10
C GLY A 15 -9.11 2.09 0.01
N LEU A 16 -8.73 2.88 1.00
CA LEU A 16 -9.07 4.29 1.11
C LEU A 16 -7.82 5.14 0.92
N ILE A 17 -7.76 5.89 -0.19
CA ILE A 17 -6.63 6.76 -0.53
C ILE A 17 -7.11 8.21 -0.61
N ARG A 18 -6.46 9.09 0.16
CA ARG A 18 -6.57 10.55 0.15
C ARG A 18 -5.21 11.18 0.38
N GLY A 19 -5.01 12.42 -0.08
CA GLY A 19 -3.72 13.08 -0.11
C GLY A 19 -3.15 13.42 1.27
N GLN A 20 -4.01 13.59 2.26
CA GLN A 20 -3.59 13.88 3.64
C GLN A 20 -4.36 13.02 4.65
N ASN A 21 -3.74 12.76 5.81
CA ASN A 21 -4.37 12.04 6.92
C ASN A 21 -4.91 10.67 6.52
N LEU A 22 -4.13 9.85 5.82
CA LEU A 22 -4.52 8.48 5.47
C LEU A 22 -5.06 7.73 6.71
N GLU A 23 -6.20 7.05 6.56
CA GLU A 23 -6.82 6.26 7.62
C GLU A 23 -6.11 4.90 7.79
N LEU A 24 -4.78 4.94 8.01
CA LEU A 24 -3.94 3.76 8.11
C LEU A 24 -4.40 2.88 9.28
N GLY A 25 -4.58 1.59 9.00
CA GLY A 25 -5.00 0.62 10.02
C GLY A 25 -6.50 0.57 10.28
N ARG A 26 -7.32 1.38 9.59
CA ARG A 26 -8.79 1.32 9.68
C ARG A 26 -9.33 -0.09 9.40
N ASP A 27 -8.79 -0.74 8.38
CA ASP A 27 -9.14 -2.10 7.98
C ASP A 27 -7.94 -2.82 7.33
N THR A 28 -8.19 -4.00 6.76
CA THR A 28 -7.17 -4.80 6.10
C THR A 28 -6.72 -4.23 4.74
N ASP A 29 -7.50 -3.33 4.17
CA ASP A 29 -7.39 -2.84 2.79
C ASP A 29 -6.72 -1.45 2.76
N THR A 30 -6.71 -0.73 3.89
CA THR A 30 -6.08 0.58 4.06
C THR A 30 -4.88 0.49 4.99
N GLY A 31 -3.66 0.54 4.43
CA GLY A 31 -2.44 0.34 5.19
C GLY A 31 -1.15 0.61 4.40
N GLY A 32 -0.19 -0.32 4.47
CA GLY A 32 1.15 -0.14 3.88
C GLY A 32 1.12 0.20 2.38
N GLN A 33 0.27 -0.49 1.60
CA GLN A 33 0.10 -0.22 0.17
C GLN A 33 -0.42 1.19 -0.10
N THR A 34 -1.49 1.61 0.58
CA THR A 34 -2.10 2.94 0.34
C THR A 34 -1.13 4.07 0.67
N LYS A 35 -0.32 3.91 1.72
CA LYS A 35 0.79 4.81 2.04
C LYS A 35 1.87 4.77 0.96
N TYR A 36 2.34 3.57 0.60
CA TYR A 36 3.39 3.36 -0.40
C TYR A 36 3.07 4.08 -1.72
N VAL A 37 1.87 3.87 -2.27
CA VAL A 37 1.53 4.40 -3.60
C VAL A 37 1.37 5.92 -3.58
N LEU A 38 0.91 6.51 -2.47
CA LEU A 38 0.81 7.97 -2.33
C LEU A 38 2.20 8.62 -2.20
N GLU A 39 3.09 8.02 -1.41
CA GLU A 39 4.46 8.49 -1.25
C GLU A 39 5.27 8.28 -2.55
N LEU A 40 5.06 7.17 -3.25
CA LEU A 40 5.63 6.92 -4.58
C LEU A 40 5.16 7.98 -5.58
N ALA A 41 3.86 8.27 -5.65
CA ALA A 41 3.33 9.30 -6.56
C ALA A 41 4.00 10.66 -6.29
N SER A 42 4.13 11.03 -5.02
CA SER A 42 4.76 12.28 -4.60
C SER A 42 6.26 12.32 -4.92
N ALA A 43 6.98 11.21 -4.71
CA ALA A 43 8.40 11.09 -5.03
C ALA A 43 8.64 11.16 -6.55
N LEU A 44 7.82 10.47 -7.35
CA LEU A 44 7.86 10.53 -8.81
C LEU A 44 7.60 11.96 -9.30
N GLY A 45 6.62 12.66 -8.73
CA GLY A 45 6.33 14.05 -9.10
C GLY A 45 7.48 15.03 -8.84
N ARG A 46 8.38 14.73 -7.89
CA ARG A 46 9.58 15.56 -7.65
C ARG A 46 10.71 15.25 -8.62
N HIS A 47 10.63 14.16 -9.38
CA HIS A 47 11.69 13.77 -10.29
C HIS A 47 11.71 14.72 -11.52
N PRO A 48 12.84 15.36 -11.87
CA PRO A 48 12.90 16.37 -12.94
C PRO A 48 12.42 15.91 -14.33
N ARG A 49 12.39 14.60 -14.57
CA ARG A 49 11.91 14.00 -15.84
C ARG A 49 10.45 13.58 -15.81
N VAL A 50 9.68 13.94 -14.78
CA VAL A 50 8.27 13.56 -14.63
C VAL A 50 7.42 14.83 -14.61
N ARG A 51 6.63 15.03 -15.66
CA ARG A 51 5.75 16.21 -15.77
C ARG A 51 4.40 16.02 -15.10
N LYS A 52 3.94 14.77 -14.91
CA LYS A 52 2.61 14.48 -14.40
C LYS A 52 2.55 13.08 -13.78
N VAL A 53 1.88 12.97 -12.64
CA VAL A 53 1.53 11.69 -12.01
C VAL A 53 0.07 11.69 -11.62
N ASP A 54 -0.68 10.71 -12.12
CA ASP A 54 -2.05 10.46 -11.70
C ASP A 54 -2.12 9.16 -10.91
N LEU A 55 -2.55 9.23 -9.64
CA LEU A 55 -2.85 8.06 -8.82
C LEU A 55 -4.33 7.72 -8.92
N PHE A 56 -4.64 6.71 -9.72
CA PHE A 56 -5.98 6.18 -9.92
C PHE A 56 -6.41 5.26 -8.79
N THR A 57 -7.58 5.54 -8.23
CA THR A 57 -8.22 4.73 -7.19
C THR A 57 -9.75 4.75 -7.33
N ARG A 58 -10.49 4.08 -6.45
CA ARG A 58 -11.94 4.02 -6.50
C ARG A 58 -12.61 5.24 -5.86
N LEU A 59 -13.62 5.78 -6.52
CA LEU A 59 -14.50 6.82 -5.95
C LEU A 59 -15.49 6.17 -4.98
N VAL A 60 -15.51 6.66 -3.74
CA VAL A 60 -16.35 6.12 -2.66
C VAL A 60 -17.25 7.22 -2.09
N ARG A 61 -18.56 7.01 -2.20
CA ARG A 61 -19.64 7.82 -1.62
C ARG A 61 -20.35 7.01 -0.54
N ASP A 62 -19.71 6.92 0.61
CA ASP A 62 -20.22 6.18 1.76
C ASP A 62 -20.20 7.06 3.01
N LYS A 63 -21.30 7.08 3.76
CA LYS A 63 -21.44 7.92 4.97
C LYS A 63 -20.52 7.48 6.11
N THR A 64 -19.95 6.28 6.02
CA THR A 64 -19.07 5.70 7.06
C THR A 64 -17.61 6.10 6.92
N VAL A 65 -17.24 6.82 5.85
CA VAL A 65 -15.87 7.27 5.55
C VAL A 65 -15.87 8.77 5.23
N SER A 66 -14.69 9.39 5.20
CA SER A 66 -14.57 10.82 4.85
C SER A 66 -15.20 11.13 3.49
N SER A 67 -15.82 12.31 3.36
CA SER A 67 -16.29 12.83 2.07
C SER A 67 -15.16 13.10 1.07
N ASP A 68 -13.90 13.11 1.51
CA ASP A 68 -12.74 13.24 0.62
C ASP A 68 -12.69 12.15 -0.45
N TYR A 69 -13.09 10.91 -0.12
CA TYR A 69 -13.09 9.79 -1.07
C TYR A 69 -14.15 9.93 -2.17
N ALA A 70 -15.09 10.86 -2.00
CA ALA A 70 -16.11 11.18 -3.00
C ALA A 70 -15.65 12.28 -3.98
N LYS A 71 -14.52 12.94 -3.75
CA LYS A 71 -13.94 13.97 -4.64
C LYS A 71 -13.29 13.28 -5.85
N PRO A 72 -13.81 13.47 -7.08
CA PRO A 72 -13.30 12.77 -8.27
C PRO A 72 -11.83 13.06 -8.57
N VAL A 73 -11.38 14.29 -8.30
CA VAL A 73 -9.97 14.68 -8.43
C VAL A 73 -9.55 15.41 -7.16
N GLU A 74 -8.38 15.06 -6.64
CA GLU A 74 -7.75 15.72 -5.50
C GLU A 74 -6.29 16.03 -5.83
N GLN A 75 -5.92 17.31 -5.77
CA GLN A 75 -4.54 17.73 -6.01
C GLN A 75 -3.68 17.42 -4.79
N VAL A 76 -2.56 16.70 -4.97
CA VAL A 76 -1.61 16.38 -3.91
C VAL A 76 -0.43 17.35 -3.93
N SER A 77 0.11 17.64 -5.11
CA SER A 77 1.16 18.64 -5.37
C SER A 77 1.02 19.20 -6.79
N GLY A 78 1.88 20.10 -7.24
CA GLY A 78 1.74 20.78 -8.55
C GLY A 78 1.50 19.84 -9.75
N ASN A 79 2.20 18.70 -9.81
CA ASN A 79 2.08 17.72 -10.90
C ASN A 79 1.56 16.34 -10.45
N VAL A 80 1.09 16.20 -9.22
CA VAL A 80 0.56 14.94 -8.67
C VAL A 80 -0.88 15.11 -8.24
N ARG A 81 -1.79 14.29 -8.77
CA ARG A 81 -3.20 14.26 -8.36
C ARG A 81 -3.68 12.83 -8.13
N ILE A 82 -4.67 12.68 -7.25
CA ILE A 82 -5.45 11.46 -7.09
C ILE A 82 -6.67 11.60 -8.01
N VAL A 83 -6.91 10.59 -8.85
CA VAL A 83 -8.07 10.49 -9.73
C VAL A 83 -8.93 9.32 -9.25
N ARG A 84 -10.20 9.58 -8.99
CA ARG A 84 -11.14 8.59 -8.45
C ARG A 84 -12.21 8.26 -9.46
N ILE A 85 -12.22 7.01 -9.92
CA ILE A 85 -13.22 6.49 -10.85
C ILE A 85 -14.22 5.63 -10.08
N GLN A 86 -15.51 5.82 -10.36
CA GLN A 86 -16.57 5.08 -9.69
C GLN A 86 -16.80 3.73 -10.36
N CYS A 87 -16.79 2.63 -9.60
CA CYS A 87 -17.27 1.32 -10.03
C CYS A 87 -17.98 0.57 -8.89
N GLY A 88 -18.87 -0.37 -9.20
CA GLY A 88 -19.54 -1.20 -8.18
C GLY A 88 -20.41 -0.40 -7.22
N GLY A 89 -21.12 0.62 -7.73
CA GLY A 89 -21.92 1.53 -6.91
C GLY A 89 -21.09 2.56 -6.15
N GLY A 90 -21.69 3.18 -5.11
CA GLY A 90 -21.05 4.25 -4.33
C GLY A 90 -20.47 3.81 -2.99
N LYS A 91 -20.93 2.70 -2.42
CA LYS A 91 -20.52 2.26 -1.08
C LYS A 91 -19.08 1.75 -1.06
N TYR A 92 -18.45 1.78 0.12
CA TYR A 92 -17.16 1.16 0.30
C TYR A 92 -17.26 -0.36 0.07
N LEU A 93 -16.33 -0.91 -0.71
CA LEU A 93 -16.25 -2.32 -1.02
C LEU A 93 -14.87 -2.82 -0.66
N ARG A 94 -14.83 -3.97 0.00
CA ARG A 94 -13.59 -4.70 0.25
C ARG A 94 -13.02 -5.24 -1.04
N LYS A 95 -11.69 -5.37 -1.11
CA LYS A 95 -10.97 -5.83 -2.32
C LYS A 95 -11.48 -7.17 -2.88
N GLU A 96 -11.89 -8.09 -2.02
CA GLU A 96 -12.41 -9.40 -2.44
C GLU A 96 -13.75 -9.32 -3.19
N LEU A 97 -14.47 -8.21 -3.05
CA LEU A 97 -15.78 -7.95 -3.69
C LEU A 97 -15.68 -7.06 -4.92
N LEU A 98 -14.49 -6.55 -5.27
CA LEU A 98 -14.32 -5.63 -6.40
C LEU A 98 -14.26 -6.32 -7.76
N TRP A 99 -13.89 -7.61 -7.81
CA TRP A 99 -13.68 -8.33 -9.06
C TRP A 99 -14.78 -8.15 -10.12
N PRO A 100 -16.09 -8.27 -9.79
CA PRO A 100 -17.17 -8.10 -10.78
C PRO A 100 -17.33 -6.66 -11.32
N HIS A 101 -16.55 -5.70 -10.81
CA HIS A 101 -16.67 -4.28 -11.10
C HIS A 101 -15.40 -3.69 -11.73
N LEU A 102 -14.34 -4.50 -11.92
CA LEU A 102 -13.09 -3.98 -12.47
C LEU A 102 -13.21 -3.65 -13.96
N ASP A 103 -14.02 -4.37 -14.74
CA ASP A 103 -14.27 -4.04 -16.15
C ASP A 103 -15.00 -2.70 -16.29
N GLU A 104 -15.99 -2.43 -15.43
CA GLU A 104 -16.65 -1.12 -15.33
C GLU A 104 -15.63 -0.01 -15.02
N TYR A 105 -14.63 -0.31 -14.17
CA TYR A 105 -13.56 0.62 -13.85
C TYR A 105 -12.66 0.90 -15.05
N VAL A 106 -12.28 -0.15 -15.81
CA VAL A 106 -11.50 -0.04 -17.05
C VAL A 106 -12.23 0.85 -18.07
N ASP A 107 -13.49 0.55 -18.37
CA ASP A 107 -14.31 1.31 -19.33
C ASP A 107 -14.39 2.80 -18.98
N LYS A 108 -14.64 3.11 -17.71
CA LYS A 108 -14.74 4.49 -17.24
C LYS A 108 -13.39 5.20 -17.23
N THR A 109 -12.30 4.47 -17.01
CA THR A 109 -10.94 5.02 -17.10
C THR A 109 -10.55 5.32 -18.54
N LEU A 110 -10.91 4.44 -19.49
CA LEU A 110 -10.73 4.69 -20.92
C LEU A 110 -11.50 5.95 -21.36
N LYS A 111 -12.75 6.11 -20.90
CA LYS A 111 -13.53 7.32 -21.13
C LYS A 111 -12.86 8.55 -20.52
N PHE A 112 -12.42 8.48 -19.27
CA PHE A 112 -11.71 9.57 -18.61
C PHE A 112 -10.46 10.00 -19.41
N ALA A 113 -9.62 9.05 -19.84
CA ALA A 113 -8.42 9.34 -20.63
C ALA A 113 -8.76 9.98 -21.98
N LYS A 114 -9.84 9.53 -22.63
CA LYS A 114 -10.35 10.12 -23.87
C LYS A 114 -10.81 11.57 -23.64
N ASP A 115 -11.51 11.85 -22.54
CA ASP A 115 -12.02 13.18 -22.21
C ASP A 115 -10.86 14.15 -21.84
N GLU A 116 -9.81 13.66 -21.19
CA GLU A 116 -8.58 14.46 -20.90
C GLU A 116 -7.72 14.70 -22.16
N GLY A 117 -7.87 13.87 -23.20
CA GLY A 117 -7.14 14.00 -24.46
C GLY A 117 -5.64 13.68 -24.35
N GLU A 118 -5.23 12.95 -23.32
CA GLU A 118 -3.82 12.67 -23.02
C GLU A 118 -3.63 11.24 -22.50
N LEU A 119 -2.67 10.52 -23.09
CA LEU A 119 -2.29 9.16 -22.67
C LEU A 119 -1.00 9.18 -21.85
N PRO A 120 -0.83 8.25 -20.89
CA PRO A 120 0.40 8.11 -20.15
C PRO A 120 1.55 7.58 -21.00
N ASP A 121 2.77 7.88 -20.58
CA ASP A 121 3.98 7.23 -21.09
C ASP A 121 4.24 5.90 -20.37
N ILE A 122 3.77 5.75 -19.13
CA ILE A 122 3.93 4.53 -18.29
C ILE A 122 2.68 4.31 -17.44
N VAL A 123 2.25 3.05 -17.33
CA VAL A 123 1.20 2.61 -16.39
C VAL A 123 1.81 1.66 -15.35
N HIS A 124 1.55 1.90 -14.07
CA HIS A 124 2.03 1.09 -12.95
C HIS A 124 0.86 0.54 -12.14
N GLY A 125 0.63 -0.77 -12.22
CA GLY A 125 -0.39 -1.48 -11.46
C GLY A 125 0.11 -1.91 -10.08
N HIS A 126 -0.69 -1.66 -9.04
CA HIS A 126 -0.41 -2.04 -7.66
C HIS A 126 -1.45 -3.02 -7.13
N TYR A 127 -0.99 -4.16 -6.60
CA TYR A 127 -1.81 -5.29 -6.16
C TYR A 127 -2.62 -5.93 -7.30
N ALA A 128 -3.25 -7.08 -7.05
CA ALA A 128 -3.90 -7.88 -8.09
C ALA A 128 -5.01 -7.11 -8.83
N ASP A 129 -5.79 -6.26 -8.15
CA ASP A 129 -6.86 -5.46 -8.77
C ASP A 129 -6.31 -4.29 -9.61
N GLY A 130 -5.32 -3.55 -9.11
CA GLY A 130 -4.62 -2.51 -9.86
C GLY A 130 -3.80 -3.07 -11.01
N GLY A 131 -3.22 -4.25 -10.83
CA GLY A 131 -2.52 -5.01 -11.87
C GLY A 131 -3.46 -5.42 -13.00
N TYR A 132 -4.64 -5.95 -12.68
CA TYR A 132 -5.68 -6.27 -13.66
C TYR A 132 -6.07 -5.05 -14.49
N VAL A 133 -6.47 -3.96 -13.81
CA VAL A 133 -6.90 -2.73 -14.47
C VAL A 133 -5.79 -2.15 -15.34
N ALA A 134 -4.56 -2.06 -14.81
CA ALA A 134 -3.40 -1.58 -15.55
C ALA A 134 -3.12 -2.42 -16.81
N SER A 135 -3.12 -3.75 -16.66
CA SER A 135 -2.91 -4.71 -17.75
C SER A 135 -3.97 -4.57 -18.86
N GLU A 136 -5.24 -4.38 -18.51
CA GLU A 136 -6.28 -4.17 -19.51
C GLU A 136 -6.15 -2.80 -20.20
N LEU A 137 -5.86 -1.74 -19.45
CA LEU A 137 -5.68 -0.40 -20.03
C LEU A 137 -4.47 -0.31 -20.97
N THR A 138 -3.35 -0.94 -20.63
CA THR A 138 -2.16 -0.93 -21.50
C THR A 138 -2.37 -1.71 -22.80
N ARG A 139 -3.25 -2.72 -22.82
CA ARG A 139 -3.67 -3.38 -24.07
C ARG A 139 -4.36 -2.42 -25.04
N PHE A 140 -5.14 -1.47 -24.54
CA PHE A 140 -5.80 -0.46 -25.37
C PHE A 140 -4.85 0.67 -25.79
N TRP A 141 -3.95 1.09 -24.90
CA TRP A 141 -3.09 2.24 -25.14
C TRP A 141 -1.75 1.92 -25.80
N GLY A 142 -1.27 0.67 -25.71
CA GLY A 142 0.02 0.26 -26.25
C GLY A 142 1.21 0.90 -25.52
N VAL A 143 1.07 1.12 -24.20
CA VAL A 143 2.08 1.79 -23.36
C VAL A 143 2.72 0.79 -22.39
N PRO A 144 3.97 1.00 -21.96
CA PRO A 144 4.64 0.14 -20.98
C PRO A 144 3.85 -0.06 -19.68
N PHE A 145 3.77 -1.31 -19.23
CA PHE A 145 3.13 -1.76 -18.01
C PHE A 145 4.17 -2.23 -16.98
N ILE A 146 4.18 -1.56 -15.82
CA ILE A 146 4.96 -1.92 -14.64
C ILE A 146 4.03 -2.50 -13.58
N PHE A 147 4.45 -3.55 -12.87
CA PHE A 147 3.66 -4.18 -11.83
C PHE A 147 4.39 -4.26 -10.48
N THR A 148 3.65 -4.02 -9.39
CA THR A 148 4.10 -4.30 -8.00
C THR A 148 2.97 -4.99 -7.24
N ALA A 149 3.18 -6.23 -6.81
CA ALA A 149 2.10 -7.00 -6.20
C ALA A 149 1.74 -6.56 -4.78
N HIS A 150 2.69 -6.06 -3.98
CA HIS A 150 2.58 -5.79 -2.52
C HIS A 150 2.32 -7.02 -1.65
N SER A 151 1.51 -7.96 -2.14
CA SER A 151 1.19 -9.25 -1.57
C SER A 151 0.75 -10.18 -2.70
N LEU A 152 1.16 -11.44 -2.65
CA LEU A 152 0.76 -12.45 -3.62
C LEU A 152 -0.33 -13.38 -3.06
N GLY A 153 -1.27 -13.75 -3.92
CA GLY A 153 -2.34 -14.71 -3.62
C GLY A 153 -1.79 -16.07 -3.21
N TRP A 154 -0.67 -16.51 -3.78
CA TRP A 154 -0.05 -17.79 -3.45
C TRP A 154 0.35 -17.86 -1.98
N LEU A 155 1.08 -16.86 -1.48
CA LEU A 155 1.49 -16.81 -0.07
C LEU A 155 0.25 -16.73 0.85
N LYS A 156 -0.77 -15.98 0.43
CA LYS A 156 -2.04 -15.91 1.19
C LYS A 156 -2.73 -17.27 1.26
N LYS A 157 -2.78 -18.03 0.15
CA LYS A 157 -3.34 -19.39 0.10
C LYS A 157 -2.58 -20.34 1.03
N GLN A 158 -1.25 -20.34 0.98
CA GLN A 158 -0.42 -21.17 1.86
C GLN A 158 -0.68 -20.87 3.35
N ASN A 159 -0.70 -19.59 3.72
CA ASN A 159 -0.95 -19.18 5.10
C ASN A 159 -2.35 -19.57 5.61
N LEU A 160 -3.37 -19.49 4.75
CA LEU A 160 -4.74 -19.90 5.12
C LEU A 160 -4.87 -21.42 5.20
N ALA A 161 -4.22 -22.18 4.32
CA ALA A 161 -4.17 -23.64 4.41
C ALA A 161 -3.56 -24.11 5.74
N GLN A 162 -2.47 -23.47 6.18
CA GLN A 162 -1.86 -23.75 7.50
C GLN A 162 -2.76 -23.42 8.68
N GLN A 163 -3.72 -22.49 8.51
CA GLN A 163 -4.75 -22.17 9.50
C GLN A 163 -5.95 -23.12 9.44
N GLY A 164 -5.92 -24.14 8.58
CA GLY A 164 -6.97 -25.16 8.47
C GLY A 164 -8.14 -24.77 7.57
N PHE A 165 -8.04 -23.69 6.79
CA PHE A 165 -9.07 -23.38 5.80
C PHE A 165 -9.05 -24.40 4.65
N SER A 166 -10.22 -24.83 4.19
CA SER A 166 -10.34 -25.59 2.95
C SER A 166 -10.26 -24.66 1.72
N ASP A 167 -9.89 -25.22 0.57
CA ASP A 167 -9.83 -24.48 -0.70
C ASP A 167 -11.18 -23.83 -1.05
N THR A 168 -12.30 -24.50 -0.77
CA THR A 168 -13.65 -23.97 -0.98
C THR A 168 -13.95 -22.76 -0.10
N GLU A 169 -13.55 -22.80 1.18
CA GLU A 169 -13.73 -21.65 2.10
C GLU A 169 -12.84 -20.47 1.70
N MET A 170 -11.60 -20.77 1.32
CA MET A 170 -10.65 -19.78 0.82
C MET A 170 -11.20 -19.07 -0.41
N ASP A 171 -11.74 -19.80 -1.38
CA ASP A 171 -12.26 -19.20 -2.60
C ASP A 171 -13.58 -18.44 -2.37
N LYS A 172 -14.49 -18.99 -1.55
CA LYS A 172 -15.74 -18.32 -1.18
C LYS A 172 -15.50 -16.96 -0.52
N LYS A 173 -14.52 -16.87 0.39
CA LYS A 173 -14.25 -15.67 1.19
C LYS A 173 -13.28 -14.70 0.52
N TYR A 174 -12.24 -15.21 -0.15
CA TYR A 174 -11.13 -14.40 -0.65
C TYR A 174 -10.98 -14.39 -2.17
N ARG A 175 -11.81 -15.16 -2.89
CA ARG A 175 -11.74 -15.30 -4.35
C ARG A 175 -10.34 -15.69 -4.82
N LEU A 176 -9.70 -16.59 -4.07
CA LEU A 176 -8.28 -16.89 -4.22
C LEU A 176 -7.96 -17.56 -5.56
N HIS A 177 -8.84 -18.41 -6.10
CA HIS A 177 -8.59 -19.01 -7.41
C HIS A 177 -8.60 -17.94 -8.50
N HIS A 178 -9.61 -17.08 -8.50
CA HIS A 178 -9.68 -15.97 -9.45
C HIS A 178 -8.50 -15.01 -9.30
N ARG A 179 -8.13 -14.64 -8.06
CA ARG A 179 -6.96 -13.78 -7.80
C ARG A 179 -5.67 -14.39 -8.34
N LEU A 180 -5.43 -15.69 -8.11
CA LEU A 180 -4.23 -16.38 -8.59
C LEU A 180 -4.16 -16.37 -10.12
N GLN A 181 -5.29 -16.62 -10.79
CA GLN A 181 -5.37 -16.54 -12.25
C GLN A 181 -5.04 -15.13 -12.76
N VAL A 182 -5.64 -14.09 -12.16
CA VAL A 182 -5.36 -12.70 -12.53
C VAL A 182 -3.89 -12.35 -12.31
N GLU A 183 -3.30 -12.77 -11.18
CA GLU A 183 -1.89 -12.54 -10.90
C GLU A 183 -1.01 -13.23 -11.96
N GLU A 184 -1.33 -14.46 -12.38
CA GLU A 184 -0.64 -15.18 -13.47
C GLU A 184 -0.68 -14.38 -14.78
N GLU A 185 -1.86 -13.91 -15.19
CA GLU A 185 -2.06 -13.12 -16.40
C GLU A 185 -1.33 -11.77 -16.35
N VAL A 186 -1.34 -11.10 -15.20
CA VAL A 186 -0.64 -9.83 -14.97
C VAL A 186 0.87 -10.03 -15.06
N LEU A 187 1.40 -11.10 -14.46
CA LEU A 187 2.83 -11.41 -14.51
C LEU A 187 3.31 -11.74 -15.92
N GLY A 188 2.48 -12.44 -16.71
CA GLY A 188 2.80 -12.75 -18.09
C GLY A 188 2.79 -11.55 -19.03
N ARG A 189 2.18 -10.42 -18.63
CA ARG A 189 2.02 -9.21 -19.46
C ARG A 189 2.90 -8.04 -19.04
N ALA A 190 3.28 -7.94 -17.76
CA ALA A 190 4.09 -6.82 -17.29
C ALA A 190 5.48 -6.82 -17.94
N GLU A 191 5.90 -5.69 -18.53
CA GLU A 191 7.25 -5.53 -19.06
C GLU A 191 8.29 -5.37 -17.93
N LEU A 192 7.87 -4.95 -16.75
CA LEU A 192 8.72 -4.89 -15.56
C LEU A 192 7.92 -5.15 -14.28
N ILE A 193 8.41 -6.06 -13.44
CA ILE A 193 7.86 -6.31 -12.11
C ILE A 193 8.83 -5.78 -11.07
N ILE A 194 8.37 -4.80 -10.29
CA ILE A 194 9.11 -4.24 -9.17
C ILE A 194 8.78 -5.01 -7.90
N THR A 195 9.82 -5.49 -7.22
CA THR A 195 9.74 -6.17 -5.92
C THR A 195 10.53 -5.40 -4.88
N SER A 196 10.13 -5.51 -3.61
CA SER A 196 10.86 -4.81 -2.54
C SER A 196 12.15 -5.56 -2.17
N THR A 197 12.17 -6.88 -2.36
CA THR A 197 13.27 -7.76 -1.97
C THR A 197 13.48 -8.89 -2.97
N ARG A 198 14.72 -9.42 -3.05
CA ARG A 198 15.00 -10.67 -3.78
C ARG A 198 14.24 -11.88 -3.24
N GLN A 199 13.93 -11.87 -1.94
CA GLN A 199 13.21 -12.94 -1.27
C GLN A 199 11.80 -13.14 -1.86
N GLU A 200 11.11 -12.05 -2.24
CA GLU A 200 9.80 -12.13 -2.88
C GLU A 200 9.89 -12.94 -4.18
N ILE A 201 10.91 -12.67 -4.99
CA ILE A 201 11.14 -13.37 -6.26
C ILE A 201 11.37 -14.87 -6.01
N GLU A 202 12.36 -15.19 -5.18
CA GLU A 202 12.83 -16.55 -4.96
C GLU A 202 11.89 -17.43 -4.14
N LYS A 203 11.03 -16.84 -3.30
CA LYS A 203 10.18 -17.60 -2.36
C LYS A 203 8.69 -17.49 -2.65
N GLN A 204 8.26 -16.49 -3.42
CA GLN A 204 6.84 -16.24 -3.67
C GLN A 204 6.54 -16.28 -5.18
N TYR A 205 7.15 -15.39 -5.98
CA TYR A 205 6.87 -15.31 -7.41
C TYR A 205 7.24 -16.59 -8.17
N ARG A 206 8.29 -17.30 -7.75
CA ARG A 206 8.72 -18.57 -8.39
C ARG A 206 7.64 -19.66 -8.50
N HIS A 207 6.51 -19.49 -7.82
CA HIS A 207 5.39 -20.41 -7.82
C HIS A 207 4.34 -20.12 -8.91
N TYR A 208 4.48 -19.02 -9.63
CA TYR A 208 3.69 -18.65 -10.81
C TYR A 208 4.43 -19.10 -12.06
N GLU A 209 3.72 -19.59 -13.08
CA GLU A 209 4.32 -20.15 -14.30
C GLU A 209 5.06 -19.05 -15.09
N SER A 210 4.43 -17.89 -15.20
CA SER A 210 4.90 -16.68 -15.89
C SER A 210 6.16 -16.10 -15.26
N CYS A 211 6.50 -16.49 -14.02
CA CYS A 211 7.72 -16.05 -13.35
C CYS A 211 8.98 -16.35 -14.16
N GLN A 212 8.98 -17.40 -14.99
CA GLN A 212 10.16 -17.78 -15.77
C GLN A 212 10.51 -16.77 -16.87
N ASN A 213 9.51 -16.08 -17.42
CA ASN A 213 9.67 -15.11 -18.50
C ASN A 213 9.55 -13.66 -18.03
N ALA A 214 9.13 -13.46 -16.78
CA ALA A 214 8.97 -12.17 -16.15
C ALA A 214 10.31 -11.45 -15.93
N GLN A 215 10.32 -10.14 -16.19
CA GLN A 215 11.46 -9.26 -15.88
C GLN A 215 11.28 -8.66 -14.49
N PHE A 216 12.19 -8.96 -13.57
CA PHE A 216 12.14 -8.45 -12.20
C PHE A 216 13.20 -7.38 -11.95
N CYS A 217 12.82 -6.35 -11.21
CA CYS A 217 13.74 -5.37 -10.62
C CYS A 217 13.47 -5.26 -9.12
N VAL A 218 14.53 -5.32 -8.32
CA VAL A 218 14.44 -5.13 -6.87
C VAL A 218 14.67 -3.66 -6.57
N ILE A 219 13.62 -2.96 -6.15
CA ILE A 219 13.67 -1.57 -5.73
C ILE A 219 13.08 -1.50 -4.31
N PRO A 220 13.93 -1.52 -3.27
CA PRO A 220 13.46 -1.45 -1.90
C PRO A 220 12.71 -0.12 -1.65
N PRO A 221 11.56 -0.14 -0.96
CA PRO A 221 10.93 1.08 -0.52
C PRO A 221 11.80 1.85 0.47
N GLY A 222 11.56 3.14 0.57
CA GLY A 222 12.10 4.00 1.62
C GLY A 222 11.07 4.36 2.67
N ILE A 223 11.45 5.33 3.50
CA ILE A 223 10.59 6.02 4.46
C ILE A 223 10.63 7.52 4.18
N ASP A 224 9.66 8.23 4.70
CA ASP A 224 9.63 9.70 4.66
C ASP A 224 10.66 10.26 5.65
N ASN A 225 11.79 10.76 5.13
CA ASN A 225 12.89 11.28 5.94
C ASN A 225 12.54 12.59 6.67
N GLU A 226 11.46 13.29 6.29
CA GLU A 226 10.96 14.45 7.06
C GLU A 226 10.23 14.01 8.33
N LYS A 227 9.72 12.77 8.36
CA LYS A 227 9.01 12.18 9.52
C LYS A 227 9.87 11.21 10.31
N PHE A 228 10.72 10.46 9.64
CA PHE A 228 11.58 9.44 10.22
C PHE A 228 13.05 9.84 10.00
N PHE A 229 13.62 10.45 11.04
CA PHE A 229 15.01 10.91 11.09
C PHE A 229 15.66 10.46 12.40
N PRO A 230 16.99 10.45 12.49
CA PRO A 230 17.69 10.07 13.72
C PRO A 230 17.21 10.88 14.93
N PHE A 231 17.02 10.23 16.08
CA PHE A 231 16.41 10.87 17.25
C PHE A 231 17.17 12.10 17.79
N TYR A 232 18.47 12.18 17.50
CA TYR A 232 19.37 13.26 17.87
C TYR A 232 19.35 14.43 16.88
N GLU A 233 18.69 14.29 15.73
CA GLU A 233 18.45 15.38 14.79
C GLU A 233 17.09 15.99 15.10
N LEU A 234 17.06 17.31 15.31
CA LEU A 234 15.81 18.06 15.41
C LEU A 234 15.62 18.86 14.13
N PRO A 235 14.38 19.03 13.65
CA PRO A 235 14.13 19.91 12.50
C PRO A 235 14.72 21.31 12.72
N GLU A 236 15.29 21.87 11.66
CA GLU A 236 15.77 23.26 11.66
C GLU A 236 14.61 24.23 11.79
N ASN A 237 13.49 23.92 11.13
CA ASN A 237 12.25 24.68 11.22
C ASN A 237 11.68 24.63 12.66
N GLU A 238 11.45 25.81 13.23
CA GLU A 238 11.01 25.99 14.63
C GLU A 238 9.64 25.34 14.89
N GLU A 239 8.67 25.53 14.00
CA GLU A 239 7.33 24.95 14.14
C GLU A 239 7.36 23.41 14.12
N ALA A 240 8.16 22.84 13.22
CA ALA A 240 8.35 21.39 13.13
C ALA A 240 9.07 20.85 14.37
N ARG A 241 10.09 21.55 14.87
CA ARG A 241 10.80 21.19 16.10
C ARG A 241 9.86 21.17 17.29
N ASP A 242 9.05 22.21 17.44
CA ASP A 242 8.06 22.33 18.50
C ASP A 242 7.01 21.21 18.43
N ALA A 243 6.55 20.86 17.24
CA ALA A 243 5.63 19.75 17.04
C ALA A 243 6.26 18.41 17.47
N VAL A 244 7.52 18.16 17.13
CA VAL A 244 8.27 16.96 17.56
C VAL A 244 8.43 16.94 19.08
N MET A 245 8.81 18.06 19.70
CA MET A 245 8.98 18.15 21.16
C MET A 245 7.66 17.91 21.90
N ARG A 246 6.56 18.49 21.42
CA ARG A 246 5.21 18.21 21.95
C ARG A 246 4.86 16.74 21.82
N ALA A 247 5.06 16.14 20.64
CA ALA A 247 4.76 14.72 20.42
C ALA A 247 5.58 13.81 21.36
N ARG A 248 6.87 14.09 21.53
CA ARG A 248 7.75 13.36 22.48
C ARG A 248 7.21 13.46 23.90
N TYR A 249 6.88 14.67 24.36
CA TYR A 249 6.32 14.91 25.68
C TYR A 249 5.01 14.13 25.91
N PHE A 250 4.07 14.18 24.95
CA PHE A 250 2.80 13.47 25.08
C PHE A 250 2.97 11.95 25.10
N VAL A 251 3.80 11.39 24.21
CA VAL A 251 4.06 9.94 24.18
C VAL A 251 4.73 9.50 25.48
N GLN A 252 5.68 10.28 25.99
CA GLN A 252 6.35 10.00 27.25
C GLN A 252 5.36 10.01 28.42
N GLN A 253 4.52 11.04 28.55
CA GLN A 253 3.49 11.13 29.58
C GLN A 253 2.51 9.95 29.53
N GLU A 254 2.08 9.53 28.34
CA GLU A 254 1.17 8.39 28.21
C GLU A 254 1.84 7.07 28.62
N LEU A 255 3.11 6.87 28.28
CA LEU A 255 3.88 5.67 28.64
C LEU A 255 4.18 5.61 30.15
N GLU A 256 4.59 6.74 30.75
CA GLU A 256 5.00 6.86 32.15
C GLU A 256 3.88 6.47 33.14
N ARG A 257 2.62 6.57 32.72
CA ARG A 257 1.45 6.15 33.52
C ARG A 257 1.39 4.64 33.77
N PHE A 258 2.09 3.84 32.96
CA PHE A 258 2.05 2.37 33.04
C PHE A 258 3.31 1.75 33.63
N PHE A 259 4.41 2.49 33.75
CA PHE A 259 5.71 1.95 34.16
C PHE A 259 6.08 2.30 35.60
N THR A 260 6.41 1.29 36.41
CA THR A 260 6.92 1.48 37.78
C THR A 260 8.34 2.05 37.80
N SER A 261 9.16 1.70 36.80
CA SER A 261 10.54 2.18 36.66
C SER A 261 10.71 2.82 35.29
N GLN A 262 10.56 4.14 35.24
CA GLN A 262 10.53 4.91 33.99
C GLN A 262 11.91 5.01 33.32
N GLU A 263 12.99 4.89 34.09
CA GLU A 263 14.38 4.95 33.62
C GLU A 263 14.82 3.73 32.78
N LYS A 264 14.04 2.63 32.80
CA LYS A 264 14.40 1.42 32.07
C LYS A 264 14.25 1.65 30.55
N PRO A 265 15.17 1.13 29.73
CA PRO A 265 15.01 1.14 28.28
C PRO A 265 13.72 0.44 27.84
N LEU A 266 13.21 0.83 26.67
CA LEU A 266 11.93 0.35 26.15
C LEU A 266 12.15 -0.68 25.04
N ILE A 267 11.54 -1.85 25.21
CA ILE A 267 11.22 -2.77 24.11
C ILE A 267 9.92 -2.28 23.50
N LEU A 268 9.99 -1.71 22.31
CA LEU A 268 8.86 -1.10 21.63
C LEU A 268 8.42 -1.97 20.44
N ALA A 269 7.15 -2.36 20.44
CA ALA A 269 6.50 -3.03 19.32
C ALA A 269 5.34 -2.18 18.79
N LEU A 270 5.39 -1.81 17.51
CA LEU A 270 4.28 -1.15 16.82
C LEU A 270 3.81 -2.00 15.64
N SER A 271 2.57 -2.47 15.70
CA SER A 271 1.97 -3.23 14.59
C SER A 271 0.47 -3.37 14.80
N ARG A 272 -0.32 -3.44 13.71
CA ARG A 272 -1.74 -3.80 13.80
C ARG A 272 -1.98 -5.07 14.64
N PRO A 273 -3.12 -5.22 15.32
CA PRO A 273 -3.41 -6.35 16.19
C PRO A 273 -3.91 -7.53 15.34
N ASP A 274 -3.00 -8.08 14.55
CA ASP A 274 -3.24 -9.18 13.63
C ASP A 274 -2.53 -10.45 14.13
N HIS A 275 -3.17 -11.60 13.98
CA HIS A 275 -2.66 -12.87 14.50
C HIS A 275 -1.27 -13.23 13.94
N HIS A 276 -0.94 -12.80 12.71
CA HIS A 276 0.37 -13.03 12.11
C HIS A 276 1.49 -12.21 12.76
N LYS A 277 1.18 -11.17 13.54
CA LYS A 277 2.17 -10.35 14.26
C LYS A 277 2.62 -11.00 15.57
N ASN A 278 1.92 -12.03 16.05
CA ASN A 278 2.28 -12.80 17.24
C ASN A 278 2.55 -11.95 18.51
N ILE A 279 1.75 -10.90 18.72
CA ILE A 279 1.87 -10.02 19.90
C ILE A 279 1.71 -10.81 21.20
N ALA A 280 0.79 -11.78 21.24
CA ALA A 280 0.60 -12.64 22.41
C ALA A 280 1.87 -13.44 22.74
N GLY A 281 2.60 -13.91 21.73
CA GLY A 281 3.90 -14.57 21.90
C GLY A 281 4.95 -13.63 22.51
N LEU A 282 5.03 -12.38 22.03
CA LEU A 282 5.92 -11.35 22.60
C LEU A 282 5.60 -11.09 24.07
N ILE A 283 4.33 -10.88 24.40
CA ILE A 283 3.88 -10.65 25.79
C ILE A 283 4.21 -11.85 26.67
N THR A 284 3.98 -13.07 26.18
CA THR A 284 4.27 -14.30 26.93
C THR A 284 5.77 -14.48 27.17
N ALA A 285 6.60 -14.24 26.15
CA ALA A 285 8.05 -14.32 26.25
C ALA A 285 8.58 -13.32 27.28
N TYR A 286 8.18 -12.05 27.16
CA TYR A 286 8.57 -11.00 28.10
C TYR A 286 8.06 -11.27 29.53
N GLY A 287 6.80 -11.70 29.69
CA GLY A 287 6.20 -11.95 30.99
C GLY A 287 6.86 -13.08 31.78
N ARG A 288 7.43 -14.07 31.09
CA ARG A 288 8.10 -15.25 31.68
C ARG A 288 9.57 -15.02 32.00
N ASP A 289 10.20 -14.01 31.41
CA ASP A 289 11.61 -13.71 31.62
C ASP A 289 11.80 -12.65 32.71
N ASN A 290 12.22 -13.09 33.90
CA ASN A 290 12.43 -12.19 35.04
C ASN A 290 13.65 -11.29 34.86
N GLU A 291 14.67 -11.74 34.13
CA GLU A 291 15.86 -10.93 33.87
C GLU A 291 15.51 -9.81 32.89
N LEU A 292 14.75 -10.11 31.83
CA LEU A 292 14.30 -9.13 30.85
C LEU A 292 13.41 -8.05 31.48
N LYS A 293 12.46 -8.45 32.35
CA LYS A 293 11.62 -7.50 33.12
C LYS A 293 12.43 -6.66 34.10
N ALA A 294 13.56 -7.18 34.59
CA ALA A 294 14.43 -6.41 35.48
C ALA A 294 15.15 -5.28 34.73
N ILE A 295 15.52 -5.49 33.46
CA ILE A 295 16.37 -4.56 32.69
C ILE A 295 15.62 -3.66 31.68
N ALA A 296 14.40 -4.00 31.27
CA ALA A 296 13.66 -3.23 30.27
C ALA A 296 12.15 -3.16 30.57
N ASN A 297 11.46 -2.18 29.99
CA ASN A 297 10.00 -2.09 29.93
C ASN A 297 9.51 -2.59 28.56
N LEU A 298 8.26 -3.10 28.48
CA LEU A 298 7.61 -3.46 27.22
C LEU A 298 6.46 -2.50 26.93
N ALA A 299 6.48 -1.85 25.75
CA ALA A 299 5.33 -1.13 25.19
C ALA A 299 4.90 -1.77 23.88
N VAL A 300 3.61 -2.08 23.78
CA VAL A 300 2.99 -2.62 22.56
C VAL A 300 1.89 -1.65 22.12
N PHE A 301 2.05 -1.10 20.93
CA PHE A 301 1.05 -0.29 20.24
C PHE A 301 0.44 -1.16 19.13
N ALA A 302 -0.79 -1.63 19.35
CA ALA A 302 -1.49 -2.52 18.44
C ALA A 302 -2.96 -2.20 18.29
#